data_AF-A0A5C3NMQ0-F1
#
_entry.id   AF-A0A5C3NMQ0-F1
#
_cell.length_a   1.000
_cell.length_b   1.000
_cell.length_c   1.000
_cell.angle_alpha   90.00
_cell.angle_beta   90.00
_cell.angle_gamma   90.00
#
_symmetry.space_group_name_H-M   'P 1'
#
loop_
_entity.id
_entity.type
_entity.pdbx_description
1 polymer ?
#
loop_
_entity_poly.entity_id
_entity_poly.type
_entity_poly.pdbx_seq_one_letter_code
_entity_poly.pdbx_strand_id
1 'polypeptide(L)'
;VQVKIVTPDGVYRTANECQSTDLFFALRGGGGSAFGVVIESTHRVEPLFPIQAAVLKFTPSASTDLAAWYSLMVDNSYKWANEGWGGHIVGPTLIHVTPLLSTEEARASMQPAVDFVTAHNGTVTIEELPSYLAFFTKYVTSAQAAVGPEIELGTRLIPSKFFSTAEGRSQFSALINDTLSFASPYIVAGTPWLYNATAGATAVTPAWRDAIWHLSVRAELFQYNDTLEERVEKYQGLSEHIQKFRDLTPGSGAYFNEGDVYEPDHETAYWGDNYAKLLAVKQKYDPHGLLDCWQCAGWSALFRRSLHSDDDSLLLDDVGFEGARRTHSQRTACLFTAISTQGTSLSQDDLLPVSSALSSPTLTPRRTFTSSSLPPTKTTPAGGTGVWPG
;
A
#
# COMPACT_ATOMS: atom_id res chain seq x y z
N VAL A 1 1.55 6.36 23.31
CA VAL A 1 2.13 6.49 21.95
C VAL A 1 1.86 7.90 21.44
N GLN A 2 2.73 8.44 20.58
CA GLN A 2 2.61 9.80 20.06
C GLN A 2 3.41 9.96 18.77
N VAL A 3 3.10 11.00 18.01
CA VAL A 3 3.88 11.45 16.86
C VAL A 3 4.19 12.93 17.04
N LYS A 4 5.43 13.34 16.77
CA LYS A 4 5.80 14.75 16.71
C LYS A 4 6.11 15.16 15.28
N ILE A 5 5.56 16.29 14.88
CA ILE A 5 5.42 16.69 13.48
C ILE A 5 5.54 18.20 13.34
N VAL A 6 6.22 18.65 12.29
CA VAL A 6 6.17 20.05 11.83
C VAL A 6 5.14 20.14 10.70
N THR A 7 4.07 20.89 10.88
CA THR A 7 3.06 21.07 9.80
C THR A 7 3.44 22.25 8.89
N PRO A 8 2.76 22.45 7.75
CA PRO A 8 3.09 23.48 6.76
C PRO A 8 3.24 24.92 7.27
N ASP A 9 2.57 25.27 8.36
CA ASP A 9 2.74 26.55 9.05
C ASP A 9 4.05 26.67 9.86
N GLY A 10 4.93 25.68 9.79
CA GLY A 10 6.23 25.66 10.46
C GLY A 10 6.17 25.33 11.96
N VAL A 11 4.99 25.02 12.51
CA VAL A 11 4.84 24.78 13.95
C VAL A 11 5.07 23.30 14.29
N TYR A 12 5.94 23.06 15.27
CA TYR A 12 6.23 21.74 15.83
C TYR A 12 5.16 21.33 16.85
N ARG A 13 4.48 20.22 16.59
CA ARG A 13 3.32 19.73 17.34
C ARG A 13 3.55 18.35 17.91
N THR A 14 2.89 18.07 19.03
CA THR A 14 2.70 16.72 19.55
C THR A 14 1.27 16.27 19.23
N ALA A 15 1.15 15.14 18.54
CA ALA A 15 -0.12 14.50 18.21
C ALA A 15 -0.22 13.17 18.97
N ASN A 16 -1.23 13.05 19.83
CA ASN A 16 -1.54 11.84 20.60
C ASN A 16 -3.04 11.78 20.93
N GLU A 17 -3.46 10.88 21.82
CA GLU A 17 -4.89 10.69 22.19
C GLU A 17 -5.48 11.88 22.97
N CYS A 18 -4.65 12.79 23.48
CA CYS A 18 -5.06 13.93 24.31
C CYS A 18 -4.82 15.29 23.64
N GLN A 19 -3.95 15.37 22.63
CA GLN A 19 -3.53 16.61 21.99
C GLN A 19 -3.45 16.43 20.47
N SER A 20 -3.97 17.39 19.71
CA SER A 20 -4.04 17.33 18.23
C SER A 20 -4.56 15.97 17.75
N THR A 21 -5.67 15.53 18.35
CA THR A 21 -6.23 14.18 18.19
C THR A 21 -6.69 13.90 16.76
N ASP A 22 -7.07 14.95 16.04
CA ASP A 22 -7.40 14.93 14.62
C ASP A 22 -6.16 14.63 13.75
N LEU A 23 -5.04 15.27 14.04
CA LEU A 23 -3.75 15.00 13.41
C LEU A 23 -3.23 13.60 13.80
N PHE A 24 -3.43 13.17 15.05
CA PHE A 24 -3.05 11.83 15.50
C PHE A 24 -3.87 10.72 14.84
N PHE A 25 -5.13 10.98 14.52
CA PHE A 25 -5.96 10.11 13.68
C PHE A 25 -5.39 10.02 12.26
N ALA A 26 -5.12 11.15 11.62
CA ALA A 26 -4.66 11.21 10.24
C ALA A 26 -3.28 10.57 10.03
N LEU A 27 -2.34 10.81 10.96
CA LEU A 27 -0.98 10.24 10.89
C LEU A 27 -0.94 8.72 11.06
N ARG A 28 -2.03 8.09 11.50
CA ARG A 28 -2.14 6.63 11.65
C ARG A 28 -3.00 6.06 10.53
N GLY A 29 -2.48 6.06 9.31
CA GLY A 29 -3.09 5.42 8.13
C GLY A 29 -3.61 6.37 7.04
N GLY A 30 -3.47 7.69 7.20
CA GLY A 30 -3.93 8.67 6.22
C GLY A 30 -3.01 8.89 5.01
N GLY A 31 -1.99 8.06 4.83
CA GLY A 31 -0.95 8.24 3.80
C GLY A 31 0.15 9.23 4.23
N GLY A 32 1.36 8.99 3.73
CA GLY A 32 2.49 9.89 3.94
C GLY A 32 2.34 11.21 3.18
N SER A 33 3.24 12.17 3.46
CA SER A 33 3.41 13.39 2.64
C SER A 33 2.19 14.32 2.52
N ALA A 34 1.17 14.17 3.37
CA ALA A 34 -0.05 14.99 3.31
C ALA A 34 -0.22 16.00 4.46
N PHE A 35 0.33 15.75 5.65
CA PHE A 35 -0.03 16.50 6.87
C PHE A 35 1.12 17.28 7.53
N GLY A 36 2.37 17.02 7.12
CA GLY A 36 3.57 17.62 7.70
C GLY A 36 4.77 16.68 7.65
N VAL A 37 5.88 17.13 8.23
CA VAL A 37 7.11 16.35 8.35
C VAL A 37 7.19 15.73 9.73
N VAL A 38 7.04 14.40 9.81
CA VAL A 38 7.18 13.65 11.06
C VAL A 38 8.65 13.63 11.46
N ILE A 39 8.94 14.06 12.69
CA ILE A 39 10.29 14.15 13.26
C ILE A 39 10.53 13.03 14.26
N GLU A 40 9.52 12.69 15.07
CA GLU A 40 9.61 11.63 16.07
C GLU A 40 8.33 10.79 16.09
N SER A 41 8.48 9.50 16.33
CA SER A 41 7.37 8.58 16.52
C SER A 41 7.64 7.66 17.71
N THR A 42 6.64 7.51 18.58
CA THR A 42 6.70 6.64 19.75
C THR A 42 5.69 5.51 19.60
N HIS A 43 6.18 4.28 19.57
CA HIS A 43 5.39 3.07 19.32
C HIS A 43 5.24 2.23 20.59
N ARG A 44 4.23 1.35 20.59
CA ARG A 44 4.18 0.25 21.55
C ARG A 44 5.17 -0.81 21.08
N VAL A 45 5.78 -1.50 22.04
CA VAL A 45 6.63 -2.67 21.79
C VAL A 45 6.08 -3.81 22.63
N GLU A 46 6.16 -5.02 22.09
CA GLU A 46 5.68 -6.22 22.76
C GLU A 46 6.81 -6.88 23.55
N PRO A 47 6.50 -7.60 24.65
CA PRO A 47 7.49 -8.40 25.36
C PRO A 47 8.05 -9.51 24.45
N LEU A 48 9.20 -10.06 24.83
CA LEU A 48 9.78 -11.20 24.12
C LEU A 48 8.99 -12.48 24.44
N PHE A 49 8.56 -13.19 23.41
CA PHE A 49 7.86 -14.47 23.50
C PHE A 49 8.30 -15.43 22.38
N PRO A 50 8.25 -16.76 22.61
CA PRO A 50 8.51 -17.74 21.57
C PRO A 50 7.43 -17.73 20.49
N ILE A 51 7.82 -18.10 19.27
CA ILE A 51 6.91 -18.19 18.12
C ILE A 51 7.10 -19.51 17.39
N GLN A 52 6.03 -20.08 16.87
CA GLN A 52 6.10 -21.17 15.91
C GLN A 52 6.31 -20.58 14.52
N ALA A 53 7.23 -21.13 13.74
CA ALA A 53 7.43 -20.81 12.35
C ALA A 53 7.15 -22.05 11.49
N ALA A 54 6.36 -21.88 10.44
CA ALA A 54 6.12 -22.85 9.38
C ALA A 54 6.72 -22.30 8.08
N VAL A 55 7.73 -23.00 7.55
CA VAL A 55 8.40 -22.67 6.28
C VAL A 55 8.31 -23.86 5.37
N LEU A 56 7.51 -23.72 4.31
CA LEU A 56 7.20 -24.79 3.37
C LEU A 56 7.49 -24.33 1.95
N LYS A 57 8.15 -25.18 1.17
CA LYS A 57 8.48 -24.90 -0.23
C LYS A 57 8.46 -26.19 -1.04
N PHE A 58 7.91 -26.14 -2.24
CA PHE A 58 8.06 -27.20 -3.23
C PHE A 58 8.48 -26.63 -4.59
N THR A 59 8.76 -27.51 -5.55
CA THR A 59 8.99 -27.14 -6.95
C THR A 59 7.82 -27.67 -7.77
N PRO A 60 6.99 -26.79 -8.39
CA PRO A 60 5.93 -27.23 -9.29
C PRO A 60 6.49 -28.10 -10.41
N SER A 61 5.85 -29.23 -10.67
CA SER A 61 6.22 -30.20 -11.70
C SER A 61 5.19 -30.26 -12.83
N ALA A 62 3.93 -29.99 -12.53
CA ALA A 62 2.87 -29.77 -13.49
C ALA A 62 2.40 -28.31 -13.46
N SER A 63 1.83 -27.84 -14.58
CA SER A 63 1.27 -26.50 -14.70
C SER A 63 0.10 -26.24 -13.73
N THR A 64 -0.53 -27.29 -13.22
CA THR A 64 -1.66 -27.23 -12.28
C THR A 64 -1.24 -27.16 -10.81
N ASP A 65 0.02 -27.47 -10.47
CA ASP A 65 0.44 -27.60 -9.07
C ASP A 65 0.32 -26.28 -8.32
N LEU A 66 0.66 -25.16 -8.96
CA LEU A 66 0.57 -23.85 -8.34
C LEU A 66 -0.89 -23.43 -8.10
N ALA A 67 -1.79 -23.73 -9.03
CA ALA A 67 -3.22 -23.49 -8.84
C ALA A 67 -3.80 -24.32 -7.69
N ALA A 68 -3.42 -25.60 -7.62
CA ALA A 68 -3.82 -26.49 -6.52
C ALA A 68 -3.25 -26.00 -5.17
N TRP A 69 -2.02 -25.50 -5.15
CA TRP A 69 -1.40 -24.90 -3.97
C TRP A 69 -2.16 -23.66 -3.49
N TYR A 70 -2.46 -22.69 -4.37
CA TYR A 70 -3.23 -21.52 -3.98
C TYR A 70 -4.65 -21.89 -3.51
N SER A 71 -5.30 -22.87 -4.16
CA SER A 71 -6.61 -23.34 -3.70
C SER A 71 -6.54 -23.92 -2.30
N LEU A 72 -5.50 -24.72 -1.99
CA LEU A 72 -5.26 -25.23 -0.64
C LEU A 72 -5.06 -24.08 0.36
N MET A 73 -4.31 -23.04 -0.01
CA MET A 73 -4.11 -21.87 0.85
C MET A 73 -5.44 -21.14 1.12
N VAL A 74 -6.26 -20.93 0.10
CA VAL A 74 -7.60 -20.33 0.24
C VAL A 74 -8.49 -21.17 1.16
N ASP A 75 -8.50 -22.50 0.99
CA ASP A 75 -9.28 -23.43 1.80
C ASP A 75 -8.94 -23.41 3.29
N ASN A 76 -7.69 -23.15 3.63
CA ASN A 76 -7.21 -23.20 5.01
C ASN A 76 -7.04 -21.82 5.66
N SER A 77 -7.02 -20.74 4.89
CA SER A 77 -6.69 -19.40 5.42
C SER A 77 -7.67 -18.88 6.47
N TYR A 78 -8.96 -19.24 6.40
CA TYR A 78 -9.89 -18.84 7.47
C TYR A 78 -9.53 -19.49 8.81
N LYS A 79 -9.19 -20.78 8.81
CA LYS A 79 -8.74 -21.50 10.01
C LYS A 79 -7.41 -20.92 10.49
N TRP A 80 -6.44 -20.77 9.60
CA TRP A 80 -5.11 -20.29 9.96
C TRP A 80 -5.12 -18.86 10.51
N ALA A 81 -5.93 -17.96 9.94
CA ALA A 81 -6.09 -16.61 10.46
C ALA A 81 -6.68 -16.60 11.89
N ASN A 82 -7.61 -17.52 12.20
CA ASN A 82 -8.17 -17.66 13.55
C ASN A 82 -7.21 -18.32 14.54
N GLU A 83 -6.25 -19.09 14.05
CA GLU A 83 -5.15 -19.68 14.84
C GLU A 83 -3.95 -18.73 15.00
N GLY A 84 -4.07 -17.50 14.51
CA GLY A 84 -3.04 -16.47 14.63
C GLY A 84 -1.84 -16.65 13.72
N TRP A 85 -1.94 -17.49 12.70
CA TRP A 85 -0.93 -17.55 11.65
C TRP A 85 -0.96 -16.28 10.83
N GLY A 86 0.23 -15.72 10.61
CA GLY A 86 0.44 -14.69 9.60
C GLY A 86 1.83 -14.76 8.98
N GLY A 87 1.97 -14.17 7.80
CA GLY A 87 3.22 -14.19 7.04
C GLY A 87 2.98 -14.04 5.55
N HIS A 88 3.74 -14.76 4.75
CA HIS A 88 3.80 -14.57 3.30
C HIS A 88 3.57 -15.86 2.52
N ILE A 89 2.83 -15.75 1.42
CA ILE A 89 2.71 -16.80 0.40
C ILE A 89 3.19 -16.18 -0.92
N VAL A 90 4.11 -16.86 -1.59
CA VAL A 90 4.65 -16.43 -2.88
C VAL A 90 5.00 -17.65 -3.72
N GLY A 91 4.32 -17.79 -4.86
CA GLY A 91 4.51 -18.95 -5.72
C GLY A 91 4.34 -20.25 -4.92
N PRO A 92 5.29 -21.19 -4.99
CA PRO A 92 5.21 -22.48 -4.32
C PRO A 92 5.73 -22.46 -2.87
N THR A 93 5.80 -21.29 -2.23
CA THR A 93 6.37 -21.11 -0.89
C THR A 93 5.35 -20.49 0.06
N LEU A 94 5.33 -20.98 1.31
CA LEU A 94 4.67 -20.37 2.45
C LEU A 94 5.67 -20.18 3.59
N ILE A 95 5.64 -19.00 4.20
CA ILE A 95 6.29 -18.72 5.47
C ILE A 95 5.29 -18.06 6.40
N HIS A 96 4.86 -18.77 7.44
CA HIS A 96 3.93 -18.26 8.43
C HIS A 96 4.52 -18.39 9.83
N VAL A 97 4.14 -17.47 10.70
CA VAL A 97 4.46 -17.49 12.13
C VAL A 97 3.20 -17.33 12.95
N THR A 98 3.16 -17.96 14.12
CA THR A 98 2.12 -17.75 15.12
C THR A 98 2.72 -17.77 16.52
N PRO A 99 2.36 -16.84 17.40
CA PRO A 99 2.70 -16.90 18.82
C PRO A 99 1.66 -17.67 19.65
N LEU A 100 0.56 -18.14 19.04
CA LEU A 100 -0.61 -18.62 19.78
C LEU A 100 -0.66 -20.14 19.95
N LEU A 101 0.15 -20.89 19.21
CA LEU A 101 0.10 -22.36 19.18
C LEU A 101 1.34 -22.97 19.83
N SER A 102 1.15 -24.13 20.46
CA SER A 102 2.24 -25.07 20.77
C SER A 102 2.82 -25.70 19.49
N THR A 103 3.96 -26.38 19.60
CA THR A 103 4.57 -27.09 18.46
C THR A 103 3.65 -28.20 17.93
N GLU A 104 2.98 -28.96 18.80
CA GLU A 104 2.05 -30.01 18.40
C GLU A 104 0.85 -29.43 17.64
N GLU A 105 0.25 -28.35 18.17
CA GLU A 105 -0.87 -27.67 17.53
C GLU A 105 -0.46 -27.03 16.19
N ALA A 106 0.73 -26.44 16.11
CA ALA A 106 1.26 -25.86 14.88
C ALA A 106 1.45 -26.93 13.78
N ARG A 107 1.99 -28.11 14.13
CA ARG A 107 2.12 -29.23 13.19
C ARG A 107 0.76 -29.73 12.70
N ALA A 108 -0.19 -29.93 13.62
CA ALA A 108 -1.54 -30.35 13.26
C ALA A 108 -2.26 -29.30 12.40
N SER A 109 -2.07 -28.01 12.71
CA SER A 109 -2.67 -26.89 11.98
C SER A 109 -2.20 -26.82 10.53
N MET A 110 -0.90 -27.03 10.28
CA MET A 110 -0.28 -26.93 8.96
C MET A 110 -0.30 -28.25 8.18
N GLN A 111 -0.86 -29.33 8.74
CA GLN A 111 -0.82 -30.67 8.13
C GLN A 111 -1.28 -30.69 6.65
N PRO A 112 -2.36 -30.00 6.23
CA PRO A 112 -2.75 -29.98 4.82
C PRO A 112 -1.65 -29.46 3.88
N ALA A 113 -0.92 -28.43 4.30
CA ALA A 113 0.20 -27.86 3.55
C ALA A 113 1.44 -28.78 3.59
N VAL A 114 1.69 -29.42 4.73
CA VAL A 114 2.75 -30.43 4.88
C VAL A 114 2.53 -31.60 3.93
N ASP A 115 1.31 -32.13 3.87
CA ASP A 115 0.96 -33.26 3.01
C ASP A 115 1.15 -32.90 1.53
N PHE A 116 0.65 -31.73 1.12
CA PHE A 116 0.81 -31.23 -0.24
C PHE A 116 2.29 -31.09 -0.62
N VAL A 117 3.08 -30.41 0.21
CA VAL A 117 4.50 -30.15 -0.07
C VAL A 117 5.31 -31.44 -0.08
N THR A 118 5.02 -32.38 0.82
CA THR A 118 5.68 -33.69 0.86
C THR A 118 5.36 -34.53 -0.38
N ALA A 119 4.11 -34.52 -0.83
CA ALA A 119 3.71 -35.19 -2.08
C ALA A 119 4.43 -34.65 -3.32
N HIS A 120 4.90 -33.40 -3.28
CA HIS A 120 5.68 -32.75 -4.33
C HIS A 120 7.20 -32.76 -4.06
N ASN A 121 7.68 -33.65 -3.17
CA ASN A 121 9.10 -33.76 -2.79
C ASN A 121 9.71 -32.43 -2.29
N GLY A 122 8.90 -31.59 -1.68
CA GLY A 122 9.31 -30.29 -1.15
C GLY A 122 9.96 -30.37 0.23
N THR A 123 10.31 -29.21 0.77
CA THR A 123 10.89 -29.02 2.10
C THR A 123 9.84 -28.48 3.07
N VAL A 124 9.76 -29.10 4.24
CA VAL A 124 8.87 -28.71 5.33
C VAL A 124 9.71 -28.43 6.58
N THR A 125 9.58 -27.24 7.14
CA THR A 125 10.14 -26.88 8.44
C THR A 125 9.03 -26.31 9.32
N ILE A 126 8.80 -26.94 10.47
CA ILE A 126 7.95 -26.40 11.54
C ILE A 126 8.75 -26.46 12.82
N GLU A 127 9.03 -25.31 13.41
CA GLU A 127 9.89 -25.17 14.58
C GLU A 127 9.48 -24.01 15.48
N GLU A 128 9.80 -24.12 16.77
CA GLU A 128 9.70 -23.01 17.71
C GLU A 128 11.00 -22.20 17.72
N LEU A 129 10.86 -20.88 17.70
CA LEU A 129 11.97 -19.93 17.81
C LEU A 129 11.77 -19.09 19.07
N PRO A 130 12.84 -18.73 19.78
CA PRO A 130 12.73 -18.08 21.08
C PRO A 130 12.20 -16.63 21.02
N SER A 131 12.18 -16.01 19.83
CA SER A 131 11.66 -14.66 19.62
C SER A 131 11.41 -14.36 18.15
N TYR A 132 10.64 -13.29 17.87
CA TYR A 132 10.53 -12.73 16.52
C TYR A 132 11.89 -12.32 15.93
N LEU A 133 12.82 -11.81 16.75
CA LEU A 133 14.16 -11.47 16.27
C LEU A 133 14.92 -12.71 15.77
N ALA A 134 14.83 -13.84 16.48
CA ALA A 134 15.47 -15.08 16.05
C ALA A 134 14.91 -15.58 14.71
N PHE A 135 13.59 -15.48 14.52
CA PHE A 135 12.95 -15.74 13.24
C PHE A 135 13.42 -14.78 12.14
N PHE A 136 13.42 -13.48 12.44
CA PHE A 136 13.82 -12.45 11.48
C PHE A 136 15.25 -12.66 10.99
N THR A 137 16.19 -12.91 11.90
CA THR A 137 17.59 -13.20 11.57
C THR A 137 17.77 -14.52 10.82
N LYS A 138 16.95 -15.54 11.10
CA LYS A 138 17.08 -16.85 10.45
C LYS A 138 16.50 -16.86 9.03
N TYR A 139 15.33 -16.24 8.82
CA TYR A 139 14.57 -16.38 7.57
C TYR A 139 14.44 -15.10 6.77
N VAL A 140 14.35 -13.94 7.42
CA VAL A 140 14.01 -12.69 6.74
C VAL A 140 15.26 -11.99 6.21
N THR A 141 16.35 -11.95 6.97
CA THR A 141 17.57 -11.24 6.54
C THR A 141 18.22 -11.88 5.30
N SER A 142 18.16 -13.20 5.15
CA SER A 142 18.63 -13.89 3.95
C SER A 142 17.70 -13.74 2.75
N ALA A 143 16.44 -13.36 2.98
CA ALA A 143 15.40 -13.19 1.97
C ALA A 143 15.20 -11.71 1.58
N GLN A 144 16.14 -10.82 1.91
CA GLN A 144 16.06 -9.42 1.56
C GLN A 144 15.92 -9.25 0.03
N ALA A 145 14.84 -8.59 -0.38
CA ALA A 145 14.61 -8.29 -1.78
C ALA A 145 15.61 -7.23 -2.29
N ALA A 146 16.07 -7.40 -3.53
CA ALA A 146 16.83 -6.37 -4.22
C ALA A 146 15.95 -5.14 -4.46
N VAL A 147 16.50 -3.95 -4.21
CA VAL A 147 15.86 -2.65 -4.52
C VAL A 147 16.50 -2.04 -5.76
N GLY A 148 15.80 -1.10 -6.40
CA GLY A 148 16.29 -0.41 -7.60
C GLY A 148 15.60 -0.79 -8.92
N PRO A 149 15.02 -2.00 -9.10
CA PRO A 149 14.13 -2.25 -10.22
C PRO A 149 12.86 -1.39 -10.11
N GLU A 150 12.43 -0.84 -11.24
CA GLU A 150 11.10 -0.24 -11.36
C GLU A 150 10.08 -1.38 -11.43
N ILE A 151 9.08 -1.34 -10.54
CA ILE A 151 8.00 -2.30 -10.46
C ILE A 151 6.68 -1.56 -10.28
N GLU A 152 5.68 -2.06 -10.98
CA GLU A 152 4.28 -1.70 -10.85
C GLU A 152 3.57 -2.80 -10.06
N LEU A 153 2.79 -2.35 -9.08
CA LEU A 153 2.05 -3.22 -8.16
C LEU A 153 0.63 -2.74 -8.11
N GLY A 154 -0.29 -3.67 -7.90
CA GLY A 154 -1.65 -3.35 -7.48
C GLY A 154 -2.05 -4.29 -6.36
N THR A 155 -2.85 -3.79 -5.42
CA THR A 155 -3.20 -4.55 -4.23
C THR A 155 -4.70 -4.57 -3.98
N ARG A 156 -5.13 -5.65 -3.32
CA ARG A 156 -6.49 -5.78 -2.82
C ARG A 156 -6.53 -6.44 -1.46
N LEU A 157 -7.33 -5.87 -0.58
CA LEU A 157 -7.69 -6.49 0.68
C LEU A 157 -8.79 -7.51 0.42
N ILE A 158 -8.55 -8.79 0.68
CA ILE A 158 -9.50 -9.87 0.39
C ILE A 158 -10.34 -10.16 1.64
N PRO A 159 -11.66 -9.88 1.61
CA PRO A 159 -12.54 -10.05 2.75
C PRO A 159 -12.67 -11.50 3.25
N SER A 160 -12.93 -11.67 4.54
CA SER A 160 -13.04 -12.95 5.22
C SER A 160 -14.07 -13.92 4.60
N LYS A 161 -15.14 -13.39 4.01
CA LYS A 161 -16.18 -14.17 3.32
C LYS A 161 -15.65 -15.05 2.17
N PHE A 162 -14.54 -14.67 1.55
CA PHE A 162 -13.88 -15.45 0.49
C PHE A 162 -13.09 -16.64 1.01
N PHE A 163 -12.96 -16.77 2.33
CA PHE A 163 -12.30 -17.88 2.99
C PHE A 163 -13.27 -18.69 3.85
N SER A 164 -14.25 -18.03 4.48
CA SER A 164 -15.21 -18.66 5.41
C SER A 164 -16.35 -19.42 4.71
N THR A 165 -16.64 -19.12 3.44
CA THR A 165 -17.74 -19.75 2.69
C THR A 165 -17.24 -20.60 1.53
N ALA A 166 -17.89 -21.72 1.23
CA ALA A 166 -17.51 -22.57 0.10
C ALA A 166 -17.63 -21.85 -1.25
N GLU A 167 -18.69 -21.05 -1.44
CA GLU A 167 -18.88 -20.24 -2.64
C GLU A 167 -17.78 -19.20 -2.80
N GLY A 168 -17.49 -18.44 -1.73
CA GLY A 168 -16.43 -17.43 -1.76
C GLY A 168 -15.07 -18.05 -2.07
N ARG A 169 -14.74 -19.19 -1.46
CA ARG A 169 -13.49 -19.92 -1.75
C ARG A 169 -13.42 -20.36 -3.21
N SER A 170 -14.50 -20.93 -3.74
CA SER A 170 -14.56 -21.34 -5.15
C SER A 170 -14.37 -20.16 -6.11
N GLN A 171 -15.03 -19.03 -5.87
CA GLN A 171 -14.91 -17.83 -6.70
C GLN A 171 -13.49 -17.26 -6.67
N PHE A 172 -12.90 -17.17 -5.46
CA PHE A 172 -11.58 -16.59 -5.29
C PHE A 172 -10.46 -17.49 -5.84
N SER A 173 -10.51 -18.80 -5.59
CA SER A 173 -9.58 -19.75 -6.19
C SER A 173 -9.64 -19.75 -7.72
N ALA A 174 -10.83 -19.63 -8.30
CA ALA A 174 -10.98 -19.50 -9.75
C ALA A 174 -10.31 -18.23 -10.29
N LEU A 175 -10.47 -17.09 -9.61
CA LEU A 175 -9.84 -15.82 -10.01
C LEU A 175 -8.31 -15.86 -9.85
N ILE A 176 -7.79 -16.47 -8.78
CA ILE A 176 -6.35 -16.67 -8.65
C ILE A 176 -5.83 -17.51 -9.82
N ASN A 177 -6.50 -18.63 -10.14
CA ASN A 177 -6.10 -19.50 -11.24
C ASN A 177 -6.08 -18.77 -12.60
N ASP A 178 -7.09 -17.93 -12.88
CA ASP A 178 -7.12 -17.06 -14.07
C ASP A 178 -5.94 -16.06 -14.08
N THR A 179 -5.54 -15.55 -12.91
CA THR A 179 -4.43 -14.60 -12.78
C THR A 179 -3.07 -15.26 -13.00
N LEU A 180 -2.92 -16.57 -12.78
CA LEU A 180 -1.62 -17.25 -12.84
C LEU A 180 -0.95 -17.23 -14.21
N SER A 181 -1.70 -17.04 -15.31
CA SER A 181 -1.11 -16.85 -16.64
C SER A 181 -0.46 -15.49 -16.84
N PHE A 182 -0.81 -14.52 -16.00
CA PHE A 182 -0.26 -13.16 -16.01
C PHE A 182 0.80 -13.00 -14.92
N ALA A 183 0.47 -13.38 -13.69
CA ALA A 183 1.36 -13.22 -12.55
C ALA A 183 1.06 -14.25 -11.45
N SER A 184 2.10 -14.63 -10.71
CA SER A 184 1.94 -15.31 -9.42
C SER A 184 1.68 -14.25 -8.33
N PRO A 185 0.51 -14.22 -7.69
CA PRO A 185 0.21 -13.22 -6.67
C PRO A 185 1.16 -13.31 -5.48
N TYR A 186 1.47 -12.17 -4.88
CA TYR A 186 2.15 -12.09 -3.59
C TYR A 186 1.14 -11.83 -2.50
N ILE A 187 1.08 -12.70 -1.50
CA ILE A 187 0.09 -12.61 -0.43
C ILE A 187 0.77 -12.30 0.89
N VAL A 188 0.28 -11.26 1.57
CA VAL A 188 0.59 -10.98 2.97
C VAL A 188 -0.62 -11.38 3.81
N ALA A 189 -0.53 -12.50 4.51
CA ALA A 189 -1.53 -12.99 5.46
C ALA A 189 -1.32 -12.35 6.85
N GLY A 190 -1.00 -11.05 6.89
CA GLY A 190 -0.61 -10.31 8.09
C GLY A 190 -1.60 -9.21 8.48
N THR A 191 -2.86 -9.35 8.06
CA THR A 191 -3.90 -8.36 8.34
C THR A 191 -4.22 -8.34 9.85
N PRO A 192 -4.77 -7.23 10.37
CA PRO A 192 -5.20 -7.13 11.76
C PRO A 192 -6.52 -7.87 12.06
N TRP A 193 -6.75 -9.03 11.42
CA TRP A 193 -7.98 -9.85 11.53
C TRP A 193 -8.36 -10.16 12.98
N LEU A 194 -7.40 -10.60 13.79
CA LEU A 194 -7.62 -10.91 15.20
C LEU A 194 -7.62 -9.69 16.13
N TYR A 195 -7.23 -8.52 15.62
CA TYR A 195 -7.09 -7.34 16.44
C TYR A 195 -8.42 -6.59 16.58
N ASN A 196 -8.95 -6.55 17.80
CA ASN A 196 -10.15 -5.78 18.10
C ASN A 196 -9.85 -4.27 18.04
N ALA A 197 -10.18 -3.65 16.90
CA ALA A 197 -9.93 -2.24 16.66
C ALA A 197 -11.12 -1.38 17.06
N THR A 198 -10.82 -0.23 17.67
CA THR A 198 -11.82 0.82 17.89
C THR A 198 -12.10 1.55 16.58
N ALA A 199 -13.35 1.50 16.12
CA ALA A 199 -13.79 2.20 14.92
C ALA A 199 -13.45 3.70 14.98
N GLY A 200 -12.91 4.25 13.89
CA GLY A 200 -12.56 5.67 13.78
C GLY A 200 -11.36 6.13 14.61
N ALA A 201 -10.65 5.24 15.30
CA ALA A 201 -9.45 5.59 16.07
C ALA A 201 -8.24 5.91 15.17
N THR A 202 -8.15 5.27 14.01
CA THR A 202 -7.08 5.45 13.01
C THR A 202 -7.69 5.71 11.64
N ALA A 203 -6.96 6.37 10.76
CA ALA A 203 -7.37 6.63 9.39
C ALA A 203 -7.27 5.42 8.45
N VAL A 204 -6.65 4.32 8.89
CA VAL A 204 -6.62 3.04 8.18
C VAL A 204 -8.04 2.62 7.75
N THR A 205 -8.23 2.29 6.47
CA THR A 205 -9.53 1.82 5.96
C THR A 205 -10.08 0.64 6.79
N PRO A 206 -11.39 0.64 7.14
CA PRO A 206 -12.01 -0.47 7.86
C PRO A 206 -11.88 -1.83 7.16
N ALA A 207 -11.69 -1.85 5.83
CA ALA A 207 -11.50 -3.06 5.05
C ALA A 207 -10.35 -3.95 5.58
N TRP A 208 -9.30 -3.35 6.18
CA TRP A 208 -8.21 -4.10 6.80
C TRP A 208 -8.67 -5.02 7.94
N ARG A 209 -9.78 -4.69 8.62
CA ARG A 209 -10.28 -5.45 9.78
C ARG A 209 -11.17 -6.63 9.39
N ASP A 210 -11.69 -6.65 8.17
CA ASP A 210 -12.40 -7.82 7.63
C ASP A 210 -11.54 -8.63 6.64
N ALA A 211 -10.37 -8.12 6.24
CA ALA A 211 -9.50 -8.83 5.32
C ALA A 211 -8.70 -9.94 6.02
N ILE A 212 -8.54 -11.08 5.35
CA ILE A 212 -7.62 -12.16 5.77
C ILE A 212 -6.31 -12.08 4.97
N TRP A 213 -6.40 -11.76 3.68
CA TRP A 213 -5.23 -11.55 2.83
C TRP A 213 -5.13 -10.09 2.40
N HIS A 214 -3.92 -9.55 2.44
CA HIS A 214 -3.51 -8.46 1.58
C HIS A 214 -2.82 -9.07 0.35
N LEU A 215 -3.53 -9.06 -0.78
CA LEU A 215 -3.09 -9.62 -2.05
C LEU A 215 -2.44 -8.54 -2.89
N SER A 216 -1.30 -8.85 -3.50
CA SER A 216 -0.60 -8.02 -4.46
C SER A 216 -0.43 -8.78 -5.78
N VAL A 217 -0.67 -8.09 -6.88
CA VAL A 217 -0.31 -8.52 -8.23
C VAL A 217 0.71 -7.53 -8.77
N ARG A 218 1.68 -8.03 -9.52
CA ARG A 218 2.66 -7.22 -10.23
C ARG A 218 2.65 -7.61 -11.70
N ALA A 219 2.87 -6.65 -12.59
CA ALA A 219 3.18 -6.98 -13.99
C ALA A 219 4.67 -7.33 -14.14
N GLU A 220 5.07 -7.61 -15.37
CA GLU A 220 6.46 -7.93 -15.70
C GLU A 220 7.38 -6.73 -15.45
N LEU A 221 8.58 -7.00 -14.91
CA LEU A 221 9.56 -5.96 -14.61
C LEU A 221 9.81 -5.05 -15.82
N PHE A 222 9.85 -3.74 -15.58
CA PHE A 222 10.29 -2.78 -16.60
C PHE A 222 11.72 -3.10 -17.02
N GLN A 223 11.94 -3.22 -18.32
CA GLN A 223 13.27 -3.30 -18.90
C GLN A 223 13.78 -1.89 -19.19
N TYR A 224 15.10 -1.72 -19.11
CA TYR A 224 15.74 -0.44 -19.35
C TYR A 224 15.39 0.17 -20.71
N ASN A 225 15.17 -0.69 -21.71
CA ASN A 225 14.87 -0.31 -23.09
C ASN A 225 13.39 -0.43 -23.47
N ASP A 226 12.47 -0.62 -22.51
CA ASP A 226 11.03 -0.61 -22.79
C ASP A 226 10.62 0.72 -23.43
N THR A 227 9.86 0.67 -24.52
CA THR A 227 9.25 1.85 -25.15
C THR A 227 8.14 2.42 -24.28
N LEU A 228 7.64 3.61 -24.64
CA LEU A 228 6.50 4.20 -23.95
C LEU A 228 5.26 3.30 -24.06
N GLU A 229 5.02 2.74 -25.24
CA GLU A 229 3.89 1.85 -25.53
C GLU A 229 3.96 0.60 -24.67
N GLU A 230 5.12 -0.06 -24.60
CA GLU A 230 5.33 -1.25 -23.75
C GLU A 230 5.10 -0.93 -22.26
N ARG A 231 5.53 0.25 -21.81
CA ARG A 231 5.28 0.69 -20.43
C ARG A 231 3.80 0.94 -20.15
N VAL A 232 3.08 1.55 -21.10
CA VAL A 232 1.64 1.79 -20.98
C VAL A 232 0.87 0.46 -20.96
N GLU A 233 1.23 -0.49 -21.82
CA GLU A 233 0.63 -1.84 -21.84
C GLU A 233 0.81 -2.55 -20.50
N LYS A 234 1.97 -2.42 -19.85
CA LYS A 234 2.20 -2.98 -18.52
C LYS A 234 1.28 -2.39 -17.44
N TYR A 235 1.14 -1.07 -17.40
CA TYR A 235 0.20 -0.40 -16.48
C TYR A 235 -1.26 -0.80 -16.73
N GLN A 236 -1.66 -0.85 -18.00
CA GLN A 236 -3.02 -1.24 -18.39
C GLN A 236 -3.29 -2.71 -18.04
N GLY A 237 -2.37 -3.62 -18.39
CA GLY A 237 -2.48 -5.03 -18.07
C GLY A 237 -2.58 -5.29 -16.57
N LEU A 238 -1.78 -4.60 -15.75
CA LEU A 238 -1.92 -4.65 -14.30
C LEU A 238 -3.31 -4.15 -13.84
N SER A 239 -3.72 -2.97 -14.31
CA SER A 239 -5.00 -2.36 -13.93
C SER A 239 -6.20 -3.26 -14.26
N GLU A 240 -6.18 -3.91 -15.42
CA GLU A 240 -7.20 -4.87 -15.87
C GLU A 240 -7.27 -6.10 -14.97
N HIS A 241 -6.12 -6.65 -14.57
CA HIS A 241 -6.09 -7.81 -13.67
C HIS A 241 -6.55 -7.44 -12.26
N ILE A 242 -6.14 -6.29 -11.73
CA ILE A 242 -6.64 -5.81 -10.43
C ILE A 242 -8.14 -5.50 -10.50
N GLN A 243 -8.66 -5.03 -11.63
CA GLN A 243 -10.09 -4.77 -11.79
C GLN A 243 -10.94 -6.01 -11.50
N LYS A 244 -10.50 -7.20 -11.95
CA LYS A 244 -11.20 -8.47 -11.63
C LYS A 244 -11.31 -8.71 -10.12
N PHE A 245 -10.28 -8.34 -9.35
CA PHE A 245 -10.31 -8.42 -7.87
C PHE A 245 -11.20 -7.33 -7.26
N ARG A 246 -11.25 -6.13 -7.83
CA ARG A 246 -12.18 -5.05 -7.41
C ARG A 246 -13.63 -5.49 -7.59
N ASP A 247 -13.95 -6.06 -8.75
CA ASP A 247 -15.29 -6.56 -9.10
C ASP A 247 -15.73 -7.71 -8.19
N LEU A 248 -14.79 -8.59 -7.82
CA LEU A 248 -15.06 -9.66 -6.86
C LEU A 248 -15.28 -9.13 -5.44
N THR A 249 -14.61 -8.04 -5.06
CA THR A 249 -14.56 -7.54 -3.67
C THR A 249 -15.14 -6.12 -3.51
N PRO A 250 -16.38 -5.85 -3.96
CA PRO A 250 -16.96 -4.52 -3.86
C PRO A 250 -17.06 -4.09 -2.39
N GLY A 251 -16.72 -2.83 -2.11
CA GLY A 251 -16.69 -2.27 -0.75
C GLY A 251 -15.45 -2.65 0.09
N SER A 252 -14.55 -3.50 -0.44
CA SER A 252 -13.21 -3.68 0.17
C SER A 252 -12.27 -2.51 -0.18
N GLY A 253 -11.00 -2.60 0.19
CA GLY A 253 -9.97 -1.58 -0.05
C GLY A 253 -8.70 -2.11 -0.72
N ALA A 254 -7.78 -1.18 -0.96
CA ALA A 254 -6.43 -1.41 -1.46
C ALA A 254 -5.41 -0.79 -0.49
N TYR A 255 -4.15 -1.20 -0.57
CA TYR A 255 -3.10 -0.66 0.28
C TYR A 255 -2.41 0.51 -0.39
N PHE A 256 -2.64 1.73 0.11
CA PHE A 256 -2.09 2.97 -0.44
C PHE A 256 -0.59 2.94 -0.79
N ASN A 257 0.26 2.29 0.02
CA ASN A 257 1.70 2.28 -0.21
C ASN A 257 2.14 1.35 -1.34
N GLU A 258 1.31 0.39 -1.74
CA GLU A 258 1.57 -0.61 -2.79
C GLU A 258 0.33 -0.74 -3.70
N GLY A 259 -0.36 0.38 -3.91
CA GLY A 259 -1.59 0.46 -4.69
C GLY A 259 -1.29 0.51 -6.18
N ASP A 260 -2.32 0.23 -6.99
CA ASP A 260 -2.28 0.53 -8.42
C ASP A 260 -2.03 2.04 -8.60
N VAL A 261 -1.06 2.40 -9.43
CA VAL A 261 -0.74 3.81 -9.70
C VAL A 261 -1.98 4.56 -10.19
N TYR A 262 -2.87 3.89 -10.91
CA TYR A 262 -4.11 4.47 -11.41
C TYR A 262 -5.34 3.93 -10.67
N GLU A 263 -5.23 3.62 -9.37
CA GLU A 263 -6.35 3.07 -8.58
C GLU A 263 -7.60 3.95 -8.76
N PRO A 264 -8.69 3.39 -9.33
CA PRO A 264 -9.94 4.11 -9.49
C PRO A 264 -10.59 4.32 -8.11
N ASP A 265 -11.25 5.46 -7.94
CA ASP A 265 -11.90 5.83 -6.67
C ASP A 265 -10.96 5.68 -5.45
N HIS A 266 -9.69 6.03 -5.64
CA HIS A 266 -8.59 5.87 -4.69
C HIS A 266 -8.93 6.36 -3.27
N GLU A 267 -9.73 7.43 -3.16
CA GLU A 267 -10.20 7.96 -1.89
C GLU A 267 -10.93 6.91 -1.06
N THR A 268 -11.83 6.16 -1.73
CA THR A 268 -12.61 5.09 -1.12
C THR A 268 -11.76 3.83 -0.97
N ALA A 269 -10.96 3.49 -1.97
CA ALA A 269 -10.12 2.29 -1.94
C ALA A 269 -9.12 2.31 -0.77
N TYR A 270 -8.47 3.45 -0.52
CA TYR A 270 -7.41 3.58 0.48
C TYR A 270 -7.91 3.90 1.88
N TRP A 271 -8.98 4.69 2.00
CA TRP A 271 -9.44 5.20 3.30
C TRP A 271 -10.90 4.90 3.61
N GLY A 272 -11.72 4.56 2.61
CA GLY A 272 -13.16 4.32 2.77
C GLY A 272 -13.85 5.50 3.46
N ASP A 273 -14.71 5.21 4.43
CA ASP A 273 -15.48 6.22 5.18
C ASP A 273 -14.60 7.21 5.95
N ASN A 274 -13.30 6.93 6.13
CA ASN A 274 -12.38 7.85 6.80
C ASN A 274 -11.98 9.05 5.93
N TYR A 275 -12.19 9.00 4.60
CA TYR A 275 -11.64 10.01 3.69
C TYR A 275 -12.14 11.42 3.98
N ALA A 276 -13.43 11.60 4.24
CA ALA A 276 -13.99 12.92 4.54
C ALA A 276 -13.34 13.56 5.78
N LYS A 277 -13.05 12.74 6.81
CA LYS A 277 -12.34 13.20 8.01
C LYS A 277 -10.88 13.52 7.72
N LEU A 278 -10.20 12.71 6.90
CA LEU A 278 -8.83 12.99 6.46
C LEU A 278 -8.73 14.29 5.68
N LEU A 279 -9.65 14.53 4.76
CA LEU A 279 -9.70 15.75 3.96
C LEU A 279 -9.90 16.99 4.86
N ALA A 280 -10.77 16.90 5.87
CA ALA A 280 -10.94 17.99 6.84
C ALA A 280 -9.65 18.28 7.63
N VAL A 281 -8.90 17.24 8.02
CA VAL A 281 -7.58 17.41 8.67
C VAL A 281 -6.57 18.04 7.71
N LYS A 282 -6.54 17.58 6.46
CA LYS A 282 -5.67 18.14 5.42
C LYS A 282 -5.93 19.64 5.24
N GLN A 283 -7.19 20.04 5.07
CA GLN A 283 -7.57 21.45 4.91
C GLN A 283 -7.27 22.30 6.15
N LYS A 284 -7.31 21.72 7.34
CA LYS A 284 -6.99 22.42 8.59
C LYS A 284 -5.49 22.73 8.74
N TYR A 285 -4.62 21.76 8.45
CA TYR A 285 -3.18 21.89 8.67
C TYR A 285 -2.40 22.32 7.42
N ASP A 286 -2.96 22.12 6.23
CA ASP A 286 -2.41 22.53 4.95
C ASP A 286 -3.46 23.17 4.02
N PRO A 287 -4.04 24.32 4.41
CA PRO A 287 -5.11 24.97 3.63
C PRO A 287 -4.65 25.47 2.24
N HIS A 288 -3.34 25.56 2.02
CA HIS A 288 -2.74 26.06 0.78
C HIS A 288 -2.18 24.94 -0.11
N GLY A 289 -2.27 23.68 0.33
CA GLY A 289 -1.78 22.53 -0.44
C GLY A 289 -0.27 22.56 -0.66
N LEU A 290 0.52 23.02 0.34
CA LEU A 290 1.99 23.00 0.26
C LEU A 290 2.52 21.59 0.04
N LEU A 291 1.87 20.60 0.65
CA LEU A 291 2.22 19.19 0.53
C LEU A 291 1.26 18.51 -0.45
N ASP A 292 1.70 18.20 -1.65
CA ASP A 292 0.92 17.44 -2.64
C ASP A 292 1.69 16.18 -3.07
N CYS A 293 0.96 15.09 -3.22
CA CYS A 293 1.48 13.84 -3.75
C CYS A 293 0.37 13.09 -4.46
N TRP A 294 0.77 12.28 -5.45
CA TRP A 294 -0.15 11.52 -6.28
C TRP A 294 -1.10 10.69 -5.43
N GLN A 295 -2.42 10.86 -5.65
CA GLN A 295 -3.50 10.17 -4.93
C GLN A 295 -3.46 10.29 -3.39
N CYS A 296 -2.76 11.27 -2.83
CA CYS A 296 -2.75 11.52 -1.39
C CYS A 296 -4.05 12.19 -0.90
N ALA A 297 -4.26 12.25 0.42
CA ALA A 297 -5.41 12.95 0.97
C ALA A 297 -5.47 14.42 0.52
N GLY A 298 -6.56 14.80 -0.14
CA GLY A 298 -6.73 16.13 -0.72
C GLY A 298 -6.04 16.35 -2.06
N TRP A 299 -5.45 15.31 -2.65
CA TRP A 299 -5.01 15.35 -4.05
C TRP A 299 -6.21 15.63 -4.94
N SER A 300 -6.02 16.54 -5.90
CA SER A 300 -7.00 16.83 -6.94
C SER A 300 -6.27 17.14 -8.23
N ALA A 301 -6.58 16.36 -9.27
CA ALA A 301 -6.06 16.61 -10.62
C ALA A 301 -6.41 18.02 -11.12
N LEU A 302 -7.49 18.63 -10.61
CA LEU A 302 -7.95 19.98 -11.00
C LEU A 302 -7.09 21.10 -10.40
N PHE A 303 -6.49 20.92 -9.21
CA PHE A 303 -5.65 21.95 -8.59
C PHE A 303 -4.35 22.19 -9.38
N ARG A 304 -3.88 21.18 -10.13
CA ARG A 304 -2.72 21.33 -11.02
C ARG A 304 -3.02 22.10 -12.29
N ARG A 305 -4.23 21.98 -12.86
CA ARG A 305 -4.63 22.78 -14.03
C ARG A 305 -4.67 24.29 -13.73
N SER A 306 -4.87 24.71 -12.48
CA SER A 306 -4.87 26.14 -12.14
C SER A 306 -3.51 26.72 -11.78
N LEU A 307 -2.49 25.89 -11.53
CA LEU A 307 -1.14 26.33 -11.15
C LEU A 307 -0.15 26.32 -12.33
N HIS A 308 -0.47 25.65 -13.42
CA HIS A 308 0.33 25.64 -14.65
C HIS A 308 -0.51 26.23 -15.77
N SER A 309 -0.06 27.36 -16.32
CA SER A 309 -0.67 27.99 -17.48
C SER A 309 -0.62 27.03 -18.68
N ASP A 310 -1.81 26.63 -19.14
CA ASP A 310 -2.22 26.20 -20.50
C ASP A 310 -1.36 25.27 -21.38
N ASP A 311 -0.19 24.76 -20.97
CA ASP A 311 0.69 23.97 -21.86
C ASP A 311 0.81 22.47 -21.54
N ASP A 312 0.24 21.99 -20.41
CA ASP A 312 0.32 20.58 -19.99
C ASP A 312 -0.98 19.78 -20.18
N SER A 313 -1.93 20.28 -20.98
CA SER A 313 -3.22 19.60 -21.22
C SER A 313 -3.10 18.29 -22.01
N LEU A 314 -1.90 17.91 -22.46
CA LEU A 314 -1.66 16.74 -23.32
C LEU A 314 -1.38 15.44 -22.56
N LEU A 315 -1.04 15.46 -21.26
CA LEU A 315 -0.56 14.23 -20.60
C LEU A 315 -1.63 13.33 -19.98
N LEU A 316 -2.86 13.81 -19.78
CA LEU A 316 -3.92 13.00 -19.15
C LEU A 316 -5.10 12.70 -20.08
N ASP A 317 -5.30 13.50 -21.13
CA ASP A 317 -6.40 13.29 -22.07
C ASP A 317 -5.98 12.36 -23.26
N ASP A 318 -4.68 12.15 -23.51
CA ASP A 318 -4.17 11.29 -24.61
C ASP A 318 -3.88 9.82 -24.21
N VAL A 319 -3.90 9.49 -22.92
CA VAL A 319 -3.82 8.09 -22.46
C VAL A 319 -5.25 7.63 -22.24
N GLY A 320 -5.82 6.90 -23.21
CA GLY A 320 -7.25 6.56 -23.34
C GLY A 320 -7.91 5.80 -22.17
N PHE A 321 -7.91 6.38 -20.96
CA PHE A 321 -8.65 5.95 -19.79
C PHE A 321 -10.06 6.58 -19.84
N GLU A 322 -10.87 6.16 -20.80
CA GLU A 322 -12.28 6.58 -20.90
C GLU A 322 -13.22 5.87 -19.88
N GLY A 323 -12.66 5.13 -18.92
CA GLY A 323 -13.43 4.34 -17.94
C GLY A 323 -13.95 5.10 -16.70
N ALA A 324 -13.42 6.28 -16.37
CA ALA A 324 -13.72 6.94 -15.09
C ALA A 324 -14.91 7.93 -15.13
N ARG A 325 -15.81 7.81 -16.10
CA ARG A 325 -17.07 8.59 -16.11
C ARG A 325 -18.26 7.70 -15.84
N ARG A 326 -18.69 7.62 -14.57
CA ARG A 326 -20.12 7.44 -14.22
C ARG A 326 -20.47 7.89 -12.78
N THR A 327 -21.22 8.99 -12.76
CA THR A 327 -22.33 9.34 -11.85
C THR A 327 -22.04 9.59 -10.36
N HIS A 328 -21.56 10.81 -10.05
CA HIS A 328 -21.88 11.52 -8.80
C HIS A 328 -22.85 12.69 -9.02
N SER A 329 -23.73 12.59 -10.02
CA SER A 329 -24.72 13.59 -10.38
C SER A 329 -26.13 13.02 -10.23
N GLN A 330 -26.57 12.75 -9.00
CA GLN A 330 -28.00 12.53 -8.72
C GLN A 330 -28.36 12.57 -7.22
N ARG A 331 -27.81 13.51 -6.43
CA ARG A 331 -28.34 13.77 -5.06
C ARG A 331 -28.46 15.24 -4.62
N THR A 332 -28.21 16.22 -5.48
CA THR A 332 -28.24 17.65 -5.08
C THR A 332 -29.30 18.49 -5.82
N ALA A 333 -30.31 17.85 -6.43
CA ALA A 333 -31.42 18.55 -7.08
C ALA A 333 -32.71 18.43 -6.24
N CYS A 334 -32.68 18.95 -5.01
CA CYS A 334 -33.87 19.25 -4.20
C CYS A 334 -33.47 20.21 -3.08
N LEU A 335 -33.07 21.43 -3.44
CA LEU A 335 -33.23 22.64 -2.64
C LEU A 335 -32.78 23.81 -3.52
N PHE A 336 -33.44 24.96 -3.37
CA PHE A 336 -33.28 26.20 -4.15
C PHE A 336 -34.14 26.30 -5.42
N THR A 337 -35.44 26.43 -5.17
CA THR A 337 -36.29 27.30 -5.99
C THR A 337 -36.93 28.31 -5.04
N ALA A 338 -36.37 29.51 -4.95
CA ALA A 338 -37.09 30.76 -4.62
C ALA A 338 -36.10 31.93 -4.53
N ILE A 339 -36.55 33.10 -4.97
CA ILE A 339 -35.97 34.45 -4.84
C ILE A 339 -34.98 34.78 -5.98
N SER A 340 -35.46 35.31 -7.12
CA SER A 340 -35.97 36.68 -7.37
C SER A 340 -34.89 37.52 -8.06
N THR A 341 -35.09 37.68 -9.36
CA THR A 341 -34.88 38.89 -10.17
C THR A 341 -34.48 40.17 -9.41
N GLN A 342 -33.35 40.77 -9.79
CA GLN A 342 -33.24 42.14 -10.32
C GLN A 342 -31.79 42.40 -10.73
N GLY A 343 -31.59 42.86 -11.97
CA GLY A 343 -30.29 43.31 -12.46
C GLY A 343 -30.07 44.79 -12.22
N THR A 344 -28.82 45.22 -12.27
CA THR A 344 -28.39 46.55 -12.78
C THR A 344 -26.87 46.54 -13.00
N SER A 345 -26.47 47.05 -14.16
CA SER A 345 -25.12 47.43 -14.59
C SER A 345 -24.50 48.52 -13.72
N LEU A 346 -23.15 48.63 -13.69
CA LEU A 346 -22.37 49.87 -13.84
C LEU A 346 -20.85 49.59 -13.91
N SER A 347 -20.10 50.62 -14.30
CA SER A 347 -18.93 50.66 -15.18
C SER A 347 -17.54 50.60 -14.52
N GLN A 348 -16.55 50.41 -15.41
CA GLN A 348 -15.14 50.80 -15.29
C GLN A 348 -14.96 52.18 -14.64
N ASP A 349 -14.05 52.28 -13.67
CA ASP A 349 -12.92 53.21 -13.64
C ASP A 349 -12.11 53.00 -12.34
N ASP A 350 -10.82 52.72 -12.50
CA ASP A 350 -9.69 53.25 -11.71
C ASP A 350 -8.45 52.34 -11.83
N LEU A 351 -7.66 52.66 -12.86
CA LEU A 351 -6.23 52.32 -12.97
C LEU A 351 -5.44 53.52 -12.48
N LEU A 352 -4.35 53.30 -11.72
CA LEU A 352 -2.98 53.83 -11.92
C LEU A 352 -2.09 53.69 -10.64
N PRO A 353 -0.74 53.72 -10.76
CA PRO A 353 0.14 52.64 -10.30
C PRO A 353 1.22 53.10 -9.30
N VAL A 354 2.02 52.16 -8.78
CA VAL A 354 3.30 52.49 -8.13
C VAL A 354 4.46 51.64 -8.66
N SER A 355 5.51 52.39 -8.97
CA SER A 355 6.78 52.10 -9.63
C SER A 355 7.74 51.19 -8.85
N SER A 356 8.59 50.55 -9.65
CA SER A 356 9.86 49.87 -9.40
C SER A 356 10.83 50.50 -8.39
N ALA A 357 11.60 49.63 -7.71
CA ALA A 357 13.01 49.90 -7.34
C ALA A 357 13.79 48.58 -7.24
N LEU A 358 14.67 48.35 -8.23
CA LEU A 358 15.76 47.38 -8.21
C LEU A 358 16.93 47.93 -7.39
N SER A 359 17.49 47.13 -6.47
CA SER A 359 18.91 47.21 -6.13
C SER A 359 19.38 45.89 -5.50
N SER A 360 20.33 45.24 -6.18
CA SER A 360 21.20 44.20 -5.60
C SER A 360 22.25 44.85 -4.70
N PRO A 361 22.82 44.10 -3.74
CA PRO A 361 24.26 43.88 -3.88
C PRO A 361 24.77 42.48 -3.43
N THR A 362 25.67 41.95 -4.26
CA THR A 362 26.90 41.19 -3.92
C THR A 362 26.85 39.89 -3.13
N LEU A 363 27.16 38.82 -3.88
CA LEU A 363 27.75 37.55 -3.45
C LEU A 363 29.07 37.72 -2.66
N THR A 364 29.24 36.93 -1.61
CA THR A 364 30.53 36.60 -0.99
C THR A 364 30.75 35.08 -1.00
N PRO A 365 32.01 34.58 -1.03
CA PRO A 365 32.32 33.30 -1.63
C PRO A 365 32.33 32.10 -0.67
N ARG A 366 32.11 30.94 -1.31
CA ARG A 366 32.23 29.54 -0.87
C ARG A 366 33.28 29.31 0.24
N ARG A 367 32.85 28.65 1.32
CA ARG A 367 33.73 27.81 2.14
C ARG A 367 33.82 26.41 1.53
N THR A 368 35.04 26.05 1.18
CA THR A 368 35.51 24.72 0.81
C THR A 368 35.38 23.77 2.00
N PHE A 369 34.69 22.65 1.82
CA PHE A 369 34.84 21.48 2.68
C PHE A 369 35.89 20.56 2.06
N THR A 370 37.00 20.38 2.78
CA THR A 370 38.06 19.44 2.47
C THR A 370 37.60 18.02 2.80
N SER A 371 37.69 17.13 1.81
CA SER A 371 37.59 15.69 2.01
C SER A 371 38.81 15.20 2.80
N SER A 372 38.56 14.48 3.90
CA SER A 372 39.61 13.70 4.57
C SER A 372 39.45 12.24 4.16
N SER A 373 40.54 11.71 3.62
CA SER A 373 40.74 10.35 3.19
C SER A 373 40.94 9.42 4.38
N LEU A 374 40.28 8.26 4.36
CA LEU A 374 40.63 7.09 5.18
C LEU A 374 41.29 6.02 4.27
N PRO A 375 42.37 5.35 4.73
CA PRO A 375 43.15 4.43 3.91
C PRO A 375 42.51 3.02 3.82
N PRO A 376 42.94 2.20 2.83
CA PRO A 376 42.26 0.95 2.49
C PRO A 376 42.77 -0.22 3.33
N THR A 377 41.86 -1.10 3.74
CA THR A 377 42.21 -2.45 4.21
C THR A 377 41.82 -3.48 3.15
N LYS A 378 42.84 -4.13 2.57
CA LYS A 378 42.73 -5.36 1.79
C LYS A 378 42.73 -6.56 2.73
N THR A 379 41.84 -7.53 2.51
CA THR A 379 42.15 -8.98 2.51
C THR A 379 40.96 -9.79 1.93
N THR A 380 41.24 -10.32 0.74
CA THR A 380 40.82 -11.52 -0.06
C THR A 380 39.90 -12.65 0.49
N PRO A 381 39.41 -13.55 -0.41
CA PRO A 381 38.04 -14.09 -0.39
C PRO A 381 37.91 -15.61 -0.16
N ALA A 382 36.66 -16.05 0.07
CA ALA A 382 36.12 -17.38 -0.21
C ALA A 382 34.63 -17.19 -0.53
N GLY A 383 33.95 -17.78 -1.52
CA GLY A 383 34.25 -18.88 -2.42
C GLY A 383 32.97 -19.74 -2.54
N GLY A 384 32.18 -19.54 -3.61
CA GLY A 384 31.04 -20.40 -4.06
C GLY A 384 29.81 -20.40 -3.15
N THR A 385 28.55 -20.59 -3.57
CA THR A 385 27.86 -20.98 -4.80
C THR A 385 26.41 -20.52 -4.55
N GLY A 386 25.74 -19.75 -5.41
CA GLY A 386 25.15 -20.23 -6.65
C GLY A 386 23.70 -20.69 -6.45
N VAL A 387 22.78 -19.96 -7.12
CA VAL A 387 21.45 -20.39 -7.63
C VAL A 387 20.21 -19.98 -6.81
N TRP A 388 19.68 -18.81 -7.18
CA TRP A 388 18.25 -18.48 -7.28
C TRP A 388 17.63 -19.16 -8.52
N PRO A 389 16.31 -19.33 -8.54
CA PRO A 389 15.60 -18.77 -9.69
C PRO A 389 14.34 -17.99 -9.30
N GLY A 390 14.19 -16.83 -9.97
CA GLY A 390 13.00 -16.34 -10.67
C GLY A 390 11.69 -16.21 -9.91
#